data_AF-A0A8S0H3C0-F1
#
_entry.id   AF-A0A8S0H3C0-F1
#
_cell.length_a   1.000
_cell.length_b   1.000
_cell.length_c   1.000
_cell.angle_alpha   90.00
_cell.angle_beta   90.00
_cell.angle_gamma   90.00
#
_symmetry.space_group_name_H-M   'P 1'
#
loop_
_entity.id
_entity.type
_entity.pdbx_description
1 polymer ?
#
loop_
_entity_poly.entity_id
_entity_poly.type
_entity_poly.pdbx_seq_one_letter_code
_entity_poly.pdbx_strand_id
1 'polypeptide(L)'
;MVLVKKTTSLAVSSALSLMTLVAQSATAADYEKIDLSSPEGESLTLDDASVDYTGRGPAVRVSGAQNQLQGQGYDIRATAESTNSAVVGVQVDAGGKVELSGVTISTGGSDLATGAQVTGAGSQLTLNDVQITTSGNQSRGVVASAGGQVQVAGGSITTSGNQADVLFASGKGSSIQASDLTLTATSTGSVNAVRVADGAAIELQRVSIQSSGLVGAVAVEGVGSSLSADGVDITAKNSRGIGVTSAALTFRNGSITAKGDGITLSSLYQKPGGTAVVSHSQITSQSGYGINVNAKQASADLDNVQITTLGNYGLAIWMPGSNTRVDVKDSILQTRGQSAVAIDNRGGVFTMDGGSISTLGDNSHALYASPDTTNSPGAVFNVSRVLIETSGRGSVGALARMGGRASA
;
A
#
# COMPACT_ATOMS: atom_id res chain seq x y z
N MET A 1 7.82 17.43 -36.44
CA MET A 1 8.13 16.22 -37.24
C MET A 1 9.61 16.20 -37.57
N VAL A 2 10.46 15.85 -36.60
CA VAL A 2 11.90 15.62 -36.84
C VAL A 2 12.08 14.12 -37.01
N LEU A 3 12.35 13.71 -38.24
CA LEU A 3 12.62 12.34 -38.64
C LEU A 3 14.06 12.01 -38.22
N VAL A 4 14.25 11.13 -37.23
CA VAL A 4 15.59 10.62 -36.92
C VAL A 4 16.03 9.70 -38.06
N LYS A 5 17.16 10.05 -38.69
CA LYS A 5 17.78 9.30 -39.79
C LYS A 5 18.21 7.91 -39.31
N LYS A 6 17.69 6.87 -39.97
CA LYS A 6 18.17 5.49 -39.87
C LYS A 6 19.62 5.38 -40.35
N THR A 7 20.52 4.90 -39.50
CA THR A 7 21.79 4.29 -39.93
C THR A 7 21.58 2.79 -40.10
N THR A 8 21.44 2.35 -41.35
CA THR A 8 21.50 0.94 -41.75
C THR A 8 22.93 0.42 -41.61
N SER A 9 23.14 -0.60 -40.77
CA SER A 9 24.38 -1.38 -40.72
C SER A 9 24.41 -2.37 -41.89
N LEU A 10 25.17 -2.05 -42.94
CA LEU A 10 25.65 -3.06 -43.88
C LEU A 10 26.94 -3.69 -43.32
N ALA A 11 26.94 -5.02 -43.22
CA ALA A 11 28.14 -5.80 -42.95
C ALA A 11 29.15 -5.66 -44.10
N VAL A 12 30.33 -5.10 -43.81
CA VAL A 12 31.53 -5.27 -44.66
C VAL A 12 32.69 -5.67 -43.75
N SER A 13 33.31 -6.77 -44.15
CA SER A 13 34.49 -7.41 -43.57
C SER A 13 35.70 -6.48 -43.50
N SER A 14 36.47 -6.64 -42.41
CA SER A 14 37.92 -6.41 -42.27
C SER A 14 38.48 -5.00 -42.53
N ALA A 15 38.73 -4.26 -41.45
CA ALA A 15 40.01 -3.59 -41.18
C ALA A 15 40.01 -3.03 -39.75
N LEU A 16 41.07 -3.33 -39.01
CA LEU A 16 41.36 -2.84 -37.67
C LEU A 16 41.48 -1.30 -37.72
N SER A 17 40.53 -0.58 -37.14
CA SER A 17 40.64 0.86 -36.89
C SER A 17 40.32 1.09 -35.43
N LEU A 18 41.26 1.67 -34.69
CA LEU A 18 41.04 2.17 -33.33
C LEU A 18 39.91 3.23 -33.40
N MET A 19 38.68 2.80 -33.13
CA MET A 19 37.61 3.73 -32.76
C MET A 19 37.90 4.18 -31.32
N THR A 20 38.44 5.39 -31.21
CA THR A 20 38.23 6.23 -30.02
C THR A 20 36.73 6.24 -29.72
N LEU A 21 36.35 5.57 -28.62
CA LEU A 21 35.03 5.64 -28.04
C LEU A 21 34.86 7.07 -27.51
N VAL A 22 34.42 7.99 -28.37
CA VAL A 22 33.93 9.29 -27.92
C VAL A 22 32.58 8.99 -27.29
N ALA A 23 32.57 8.82 -25.97
CA ALA A 23 31.35 9.04 -25.20
C ALA A 23 30.93 10.48 -25.49
N GLN A 24 29.97 10.66 -26.40
CA GLN A 24 29.28 11.93 -26.53
C GLN A 24 28.48 12.08 -25.24
N SER A 25 29.00 12.88 -24.31
CA SER A 25 28.20 13.50 -23.27
C SER A 25 27.14 14.35 -23.99
N ALA A 26 25.95 13.78 -24.18
CA ALA A 26 24.83 14.51 -24.74
C ALA A 26 24.41 15.55 -23.70
N THR A 27 24.42 16.82 -24.11
CA THR A 27 23.73 17.89 -23.41
C THR A 27 22.25 17.54 -23.28
N ALA A 28 21.58 17.99 -22.21
CA ALA A 28 20.14 17.81 -22.01
C ALA A 28 19.36 17.97 -23.32
N ALA A 29 18.69 16.90 -23.74
CA ALA A 29 17.95 16.85 -24.99
C ALA A 29 16.44 16.95 -24.69
N ASP A 30 15.79 17.91 -25.34
CA ASP A 30 14.34 18.10 -25.26
C ASP A 30 13.63 17.16 -26.25
N TYR A 31 12.68 16.38 -25.74
CA TYR A 31 11.86 15.45 -26.49
C TYR A 31 10.38 15.82 -26.35
N GLU A 32 9.64 15.76 -27.45
CA GLU A 32 8.17 15.82 -27.39
C GLU A 32 7.60 14.50 -26.83
N LYS A 33 8.25 13.38 -27.17
CA LYS A 33 7.90 12.01 -26.76
C LYS A 33 9.09 11.07 -26.99
N ILE A 34 9.23 10.04 -26.17
CA ILE A 34 10.15 8.90 -26.38
C ILE A 34 9.31 7.64 -26.63
N ASP A 35 9.58 6.91 -27.71
CA ASP A 35 8.86 5.67 -28.07
C ASP A 35 9.84 4.59 -28.55
N LEU A 36 10.03 3.57 -27.72
CA LEU A 36 10.84 2.37 -27.96
C LEU A 36 9.91 1.17 -28.14
N SER A 37 9.41 1.00 -29.36
CA SER A 37 8.43 -0.04 -29.71
C SER A 37 8.78 -0.80 -30.99
N SER A 38 10.02 -0.68 -31.45
CA SER A 38 10.47 -1.39 -32.65
C SER A 38 10.34 -2.91 -32.49
N PRO A 39 9.78 -3.61 -33.50
CA PRO A 39 9.76 -5.07 -33.53
C PRO A 39 11.16 -5.70 -33.57
N GLU A 40 12.18 -4.97 -34.03
CA GLU A 40 13.56 -5.45 -34.15
C GLU A 40 14.31 -5.41 -32.81
N GLY A 41 13.77 -4.70 -31.81
CA GLY A 41 14.44 -4.47 -30.54
C GLY A 41 15.34 -3.22 -30.58
N GLU A 42 15.25 -2.43 -29.52
CA GLU A 42 15.95 -1.15 -29.34
C GLU A 42 16.38 -1.05 -27.87
N SER A 43 17.68 -0.86 -27.65
CA SER A 43 18.22 -0.55 -26.32
C SER A 43 18.82 0.85 -26.37
N LEU A 44 18.31 1.71 -25.51
CA LEU A 44 18.65 3.13 -25.50
C LEU A 44 19.09 3.56 -24.11
N THR A 45 20.26 4.17 -24.02
CA THR A 45 20.73 4.88 -22.83
C THR A 45 20.67 6.37 -23.09
N LEU A 46 19.93 7.12 -22.28
CA LEU A 46 19.80 8.58 -22.37
C LEU A 46 19.92 9.21 -21.00
N ASP A 47 20.79 10.20 -20.88
CA ASP A 47 20.93 10.98 -19.67
C ASP A 47 20.41 12.41 -19.89
N ASP A 48 19.95 13.04 -18.81
CA ASP A 48 19.47 14.42 -18.76
C ASP A 48 18.34 14.73 -19.77
N ALA A 49 17.45 13.76 -19.98
CA ALA A 49 16.35 13.89 -20.94
C ALA A 49 15.17 14.69 -20.35
N SER A 50 14.74 15.72 -21.10
CA SER A 50 13.56 16.54 -20.82
C SER A 50 12.45 16.14 -21.78
N VAL A 51 11.28 15.75 -21.28
CA VAL A 51 10.12 15.34 -22.08
C VAL A 51 8.93 16.21 -21.74
N ASP A 52 8.44 17.02 -22.68
CA ASP A 52 7.20 17.80 -22.52
C ASP A 52 6.15 17.33 -23.53
N TYR A 53 5.22 16.50 -23.05
CA TYR A 53 4.20 15.84 -23.84
C TYR A 53 2.82 16.40 -23.53
N THR A 54 2.08 16.83 -24.55
CA THR A 54 0.65 17.11 -24.45
C THR A 54 -0.12 16.22 -25.41
N GLY A 55 -1.05 15.41 -24.89
CA GLY A 55 -1.80 14.47 -25.74
C GLY A 55 -2.55 13.39 -24.99
N ARG A 56 -2.73 12.25 -25.66
CA ARG A 56 -3.30 11.01 -25.12
C ARG A 56 -2.27 9.88 -25.20
N GLY A 57 -2.07 9.19 -24.09
CA GLY A 57 -1.15 8.07 -23.98
C GLY A 57 0.18 8.47 -23.32
N PRO A 58 1.25 7.70 -23.57
CA PRO A 58 2.51 7.86 -22.86
C PRO A 58 3.44 8.94 -23.45
N ALA A 59 4.06 9.72 -22.57
CA ALA A 59 5.20 10.60 -22.90
C ALA A 59 6.48 9.78 -23.17
N VAL A 60 6.70 8.72 -22.40
CA VAL A 60 7.76 7.72 -22.61
C VAL A 60 7.12 6.33 -22.71
N ARG A 61 7.32 5.64 -23.83
CA ARG A 61 6.82 4.27 -24.04
C ARG A 61 7.98 3.31 -24.30
N VAL A 62 8.00 2.18 -23.60
CA VAL A 62 8.85 1.03 -23.90
C VAL A 62 7.99 -0.22 -24.02
N SER A 63 7.92 -0.80 -25.22
CA SER A 63 6.99 -1.89 -25.54
C SER A 63 7.71 -3.00 -26.28
N GLY A 64 7.72 -4.22 -25.74
CA GLY A 64 8.33 -5.39 -26.38
C GLY A 64 9.55 -5.92 -25.63
N ALA A 65 9.70 -7.24 -25.56
CA ALA A 65 10.71 -7.93 -24.75
C ALA A 65 12.18 -7.61 -25.09
N GLN A 66 12.44 -7.07 -26.28
CA GLN A 66 13.76 -6.67 -26.75
C GLN A 66 14.00 -5.15 -26.59
N ASN A 67 13.02 -4.40 -26.10
CA ASN A 67 13.08 -2.95 -25.97
C ASN A 67 13.44 -2.53 -24.54
N GLN A 68 14.44 -1.67 -24.42
CA GLN A 68 15.01 -1.24 -23.14
C GLN A 68 15.38 0.23 -23.13
N LEU A 69 15.06 0.93 -22.04
CA LEU A 69 15.49 2.30 -21.77
C LEU A 69 16.27 2.36 -20.45
N GLN A 70 17.41 3.03 -20.46
CA GLN A 70 18.22 3.26 -19.27
C GLN A 70 18.73 4.70 -19.21
N GLY A 71 19.05 5.19 -18.02
CA GLY A 71 19.81 6.44 -17.85
C GLY A 71 19.43 7.21 -16.60
N GLN A 72 19.86 8.46 -16.52
CA GLN A 72 19.66 9.31 -15.35
C GLN A 72 19.25 10.75 -15.67
N GLY A 73 18.66 11.46 -14.70
CA GLY A 73 18.35 12.89 -14.84
C GLY A 73 17.13 13.20 -15.70
N TYR A 74 16.07 12.40 -15.59
CA TYR A 74 14.87 12.58 -16.42
C TYR A 74 13.91 13.62 -15.82
N ASP A 75 13.44 14.56 -16.64
CA ASP A 75 12.31 15.44 -16.32
C ASP A 75 11.17 15.19 -17.32
N ILE A 76 10.07 14.60 -16.86
CA ILE A 76 8.96 14.17 -17.69
C ILE A 76 7.69 14.92 -17.28
N ARG A 77 7.20 15.80 -18.15
CA ARG A 77 5.92 16.48 -18.05
C ARG A 77 4.93 15.87 -19.05
N ALA A 78 3.84 15.30 -18.56
CA ALA A 78 2.80 14.72 -19.41
C ALA A 78 1.43 15.34 -19.09
N THR A 79 0.91 16.15 -20.01
CA THR A 79 -0.36 16.87 -19.87
C THR A 79 -1.41 16.27 -20.81
N ALA A 80 -2.60 15.97 -20.29
CA ALA A 80 -3.71 15.51 -21.11
C ALA A 80 -4.22 16.63 -22.02
N GLU A 81 -4.51 16.31 -23.29
CA GLU A 81 -5.11 17.25 -24.26
C GLU A 81 -6.57 17.63 -23.93
N SER A 82 -7.24 16.82 -23.10
CA SER A 82 -8.62 17.05 -22.66
C SER A 82 -8.85 16.39 -21.30
N THR A 83 -9.91 16.80 -20.59
CA THR A 83 -10.27 16.27 -19.26
C THR A 83 -10.60 14.78 -19.25
N ASN A 84 -10.87 14.18 -20.42
CA ASN A 84 -11.22 12.77 -20.58
C ASN A 84 -10.09 11.93 -21.20
N SER A 85 -8.95 12.54 -21.52
CA SER A 85 -7.81 11.86 -22.13
C SER A 85 -6.96 11.19 -21.05
N ALA A 86 -6.71 9.88 -21.20
CA ALA A 86 -5.72 9.19 -20.40
C ALA A 86 -4.32 9.61 -20.84
N VAL A 87 -3.49 10.05 -19.90
CA VAL A 87 -2.09 10.44 -20.13
C VAL A 87 -1.18 9.69 -19.17
N VAL A 88 -0.02 9.26 -19.65
CA VAL A 88 0.95 8.51 -18.85
C VAL A 88 2.33 9.16 -18.96
N GLY A 89 3.06 9.31 -17.86
CA GLY A 89 4.46 9.73 -17.90
C GLY A 89 5.33 8.66 -18.54
N VAL A 90 5.47 7.52 -17.86
CA VAL A 90 6.23 6.35 -18.33
C VAL A 90 5.32 5.13 -18.46
N GLN A 91 5.26 4.53 -19.64
CA GLN A 91 4.54 3.27 -19.88
C GLN A 91 5.50 2.17 -20.33
N VAL A 92 5.43 1.03 -19.63
CA VAL A 92 6.18 -0.19 -19.98
C VAL A 92 5.21 -1.35 -20.21
N ASP A 93 5.27 -1.98 -21.38
CA ASP A 93 4.41 -3.10 -21.71
C ASP A 93 5.07 -4.16 -22.61
N ALA A 94 4.37 -5.27 -22.82
CA ALA A 94 4.78 -6.36 -23.72
C ALA A 94 6.21 -6.90 -23.48
N GLY A 95 6.68 -6.89 -22.22
CA GLY A 95 8.01 -7.38 -21.85
C GLY A 95 9.12 -6.31 -21.86
N GLY A 96 8.78 -5.05 -22.15
CA GLY A 96 9.74 -3.94 -22.14
C GLY A 96 10.42 -3.74 -20.78
N LYS A 97 11.59 -3.10 -20.78
CA LYS A 97 12.35 -2.83 -19.56
C LYS A 97 12.79 -1.37 -19.47
N VAL A 98 12.64 -0.77 -18.30
CA VAL A 98 13.06 0.61 -18.05
C VAL A 98 13.82 0.67 -16.73
N GLU A 99 14.97 1.33 -16.71
CA GLU A 99 15.76 1.60 -15.51
C GLU A 99 16.24 3.06 -15.51
N LEU A 100 15.61 3.90 -14.70
CA LEU A 100 15.91 5.33 -14.66
C LEU A 100 16.26 5.78 -13.23
N SER A 101 17.19 6.73 -13.11
CA SER A 101 17.57 7.33 -11.83
C SER A 101 17.48 8.85 -11.87
N GLY A 102 17.18 9.51 -10.74
CA GLY A 102 17.00 10.96 -10.69
C GLY A 102 15.85 11.40 -11.58
N VAL A 103 14.63 10.92 -11.29
CA VAL A 103 13.48 11.02 -12.19
C VAL A 103 12.41 11.93 -11.61
N THR A 104 12.08 13.00 -12.32
CA THR A 104 10.91 13.84 -12.04
C THR A 104 9.81 13.52 -13.06
N ILE A 105 8.61 13.23 -12.57
CA ILE A 105 7.43 13.00 -13.41
C ILE A 105 6.28 13.85 -12.90
N SER A 106 5.72 14.71 -13.76
CA SER A 106 4.49 15.47 -13.49
C SER A 106 3.43 15.12 -14.51
N THR A 107 2.30 14.55 -14.05
CA THR A 107 1.17 14.21 -14.93
C THR A 107 -0.13 14.85 -14.50
N GLY A 108 -0.89 15.41 -15.43
CA GLY A 108 -2.17 16.07 -15.11
C GLY A 108 -2.98 16.49 -16.33
N GLY A 109 -3.95 17.37 -16.12
CA GLY A 109 -4.85 17.87 -17.17
C GLY A 109 -6.12 17.03 -17.38
N SER A 110 -6.25 15.89 -16.70
CA SER A 110 -7.43 15.02 -16.77
C SER A 110 -7.65 14.23 -15.49
N ASP A 111 -8.79 13.55 -15.40
CA ASP A 111 -9.10 12.57 -14.35
C ASP A 111 -8.50 11.18 -14.64
N LEU A 112 -7.51 11.07 -15.51
CA LEU A 112 -6.89 9.78 -15.89
C LEU A 112 -5.38 9.93 -16.13
N ALA A 113 -4.71 10.73 -15.31
CA ALA A 113 -3.28 10.98 -15.41
C ALA A 113 -2.48 9.97 -14.56
N THR A 114 -1.56 9.22 -15.17
CA THR A 114 -0.74 8.23 -14.46
C THR A 114 0.74 8.58 -14.55
N GLY A 115 1.46 8.60 -13.44
CA GLY A 115 2.90 8.85 -13.43
C GLY A 115 3.68 7.77 -14.17
N ALA A 116 3.60 6.53 -13.68
CA ALA A 116 4.19 5.37 -14.32
C ALA A 116 3.24 4.17 -14.35
N GLN A 117 3.20 3.45 -15.47
CA GLN A 117 2.34 2.30 -15.67
C GLN A 117 3.11 1.13 -16.29
N VAL A 118 3.03 -0.03 -15.66
CA VAL A 118 3.68 -1.26 -16.11
C VAL A 118 2.66 -2.37 -16.24
N THR A 119 2.53 -2.92 -17.45
CA THR A 119 1.48 -3.88 -17.77
C THR A 119 2.03 -5.11 -18.47
N GLY A 120 1.57 -6.29 -18.06
CA GLY A 120 1.88 -7.55 -18.71
C GLY A 120 3.09 -8.26 -18.12
N ALA A 121 3.06 -9.59 -18.13
CA ALA A 121 4.15 -10.42 -17.66
C ALA A 121 5.46 -10.12 -18.41
N GLY A 122 6.55 -10.01 -17.64
CA GLY A 122 7.89 -9.72 -18.16
C GLY A 122 8.21 -8.22 -18.27
N SER A 123 7.21 -7.34 -18.28
CA SER A 123 7.40 -5.89 -18.29
C SER A 123 7.96 -5.43 -16.94
N GLN A 124 9.03 -4.63 -16.97
CA GLN A 124 9.78 -4.24 -15.78
C GLN A 124 10.12 -2.76 -15.78
N LEU A 125 9.95 -2.12 -14.62
CA LEU A 125 10.33 -0.74 -14.38
C LEU A 125 11.11 -0.65 -13.07
N THR A 126 12.29 -0.03 -13.13
CA THR A 126 13.08 0.39 -11.98
C THR A 126 13.21 1.90 -12.02
N LEU A 127 12.82 2.57 -10.94
CA LEU A 127 12.99 4.02 -10.77
C LEU A 127 13.72 4.30 -9.46
N ASN A 128 14.82 5.05 -9.52
CA ASN A 128 15.55 5.50 -8.34
C ASN A 128 15.53 7.02 -8.21
N ASP A 129 15.55 7.53 -6.98
CA ASP A 129 15.57 8.97 -6.66
C ASP A 129 14.44 9.72 -7.38
N VAL A 130 13.19 9.40 -7.01
CA VAL A 130 12.01 9.84 -7.75
C VAL A 130 11.30 11.05 -7.12
N GLN A 131 10.76 11.91 -7.98
CA GLN A 131 9.69 12.85 -7.64
C GLN A 131 8.56 12.68 -8.63
N ILE A 132 7.48 12.02 -8.22
CA ILE A 132 6.30 11.82 -9.07
C ILE A 132 5.13 12.61 -8.50
N THR A 133 4.53 13.49 -9.29
CA THR A 133 3.32 14.24 -8.93
C THR A 133 2.21 13.97 -9.94
N THR A 134 1.04 13.56 -9.47
CA THR A 134 -0.15 13.39 -10.31
C THR A 134 -1.35 14.14 -9.77
N SER A 135 -2.17 14.65 -10.69
CA SER A 135 -3.38 15.42 -10.34
C SER A 135 -4.56 15.06 -11.23
N GLY A 136 -5.72 14.89 -10.61
CA GLY A 136 -6.99 14.54 -11.24
C GLY A 136 -7.70 13.47 -10.41
N ASN A 137 -9.02 13.35 -10.54
CA ASN A 137 -9.68 12.13 -10.03
C ASN A 137 -9.06 10.92 -10.73
N GLN A 138 -9.07 9.74 -10.11
CA GLN A 138 -8.57 8.47 -10.61
C GLN A 138 -7.10 8.45 -11.13
N SER A 139 -6.36 9.54 -10.90
CA SER A 139 -4.98 9.72 -11.36
C SER A 139 -4.02 9.02 -10.43
N ARG A 140 -3.10 8.21 -10.95
CA ARG A 140 -2.31 7.28 -10.15
C ARG A 140 -0.82 7.58 -10.21
N GLY A 141 -0.10 7.39 -9.12
CA GLY A 141 1.36 7.57 -9.12
C GLY A 141 2.05 6.48 -9.92
N VAL A 142 2.07 5.26 -9.38
CA VAL A 142 2.72 4.09 -9.98
C VAL A 142 1.74 2.92 -10.02
N VAL A 143 1.63 2.29 -11.19
CA VAL A 143 0.71 1.18 -11.43
C VAL A 143 1.45 -0.05 -11.96
N ALA A 144 1.20 -1.20 -11.34
CA ALA A 144 1.60 -2.51 -11.84
C ALA A 144 0.36 -3.36 -12.14
N SER A 145 0.23 -3.88 -13.35
CA SER A 145 -0.93 -4.68 -13.73
C SER A 145 -0.62 -5.87 -14.63
N ALA A 146 -1.49 -6.89 -14.58
CA ALA A 146 -1.42 -8.08 -15.43
C ALA A 146 -0.04 -8.78 -15.47
N GLY A 147 0.68 -8.85 -14.35
CA GLY A 147 2.01 -9.46 -14.26
C GLY A 147 3.19 -8.48 -14.39
N GLY A 148 2.92 -7.18 -14.49
CA GLY A 148 3.95 -6.14 -14.51
C GLY A 148 4.68 -6.02 -13.18
N GLN A 149 5.98 -5.70 -13.22
CA GLN A 149 6.83 -5.63 -12.04
C GLN A 149 7.49 -4.26 -11.94
N VAL A 150 7.41 -3.66 -10.75
CA VAL A 150 7.97 -2.34 -10.48
C VAL A 150 8.88 -2.37 -9.26
N GLN A 151 10.03 -1.73 -9.37
CA GLN A 151 10.91 -1.36 -8.27
C GLN A 151 11.00 0.16 -8.23
N VAL A 152 10.73 0.77 -7.08
CA VAL A 152 10.84 2.22 -6.90
C VAL A 152 11.52 2.53 -5.58
N ALA A 153 12.59 3.31 -5.62
CA ALA A 153 13.42 3.58 -4.46
C ALA A 153 13.80 5.06 -4.36
N GLY A 154 13.77 5.62 -3.14
CA GLY A 154 14.22 6.97 -2.86
C GLY A 154 13.27 8.06 -3.35
N GLY A 155 13.01 9.07 -2.50
CA GLY A 155 12.29 10.28 -2.90
C GLY A 155 10.81 10.29 -2.50
N SER A 156 9.93 10.78 -3.39
CA SER A 156 8.51 10.97 -3.07
C SER A 156 7.57 10.78 -4.25
N ILE A 157 6.35 10.33 -3.94
CA ILE A 157 5.24 10.19 -4.90
C ILE A 157 4.01 10.84 -4.27
N THR A 158 3.45 11.84 -4.94
CA THR A 158 2.28 12.60 -4.50
C THR A 158 1.16 12.48 -5.52
N THR A 159 -0.04 12.15 -5.05
CA THR A 159 -1.25 12.11 -5.87
C THR A 159 -2.32 13.02 -5.27
N SER A 160 -3.12 13.63 -6.13
CA SER A 160 -4.23 14.50 -5.73
C SER A 160 -5.49 14.22 -6.52
N GLY A 161 -6.60 13.97 -5.82
CA GLY A 161 -7.91 13.67 -6.42
C GLY A 161 -8.64 12.52 -5.72
N ASN A 162 -9.90 12.28 -6.11
CA ASN A 162 -10.64 11.10 -5.64
C ASN A 162 -10.15 9.86 -6.38
N GLN A 163 -9.97 8.74 -5.68
CA GLN A 163 -9.47 7.46 -6.21
C GLN A 163 -8.06 7.57 -6.83
N ALA A 164 -7.31 8.59 -6.43
CA ALA A 164 -5.98 8.88 -6.92
C ALA A 164 -4.93 8.08 -6.15
N ASP A 165 -4.87 6.76 -6.37
CA ASP A 165 -3.98 5.88 -5.61
C ASP A 165 -2.49 6.20 -5.90
N VAL A 166 -1.63 6.26 -4.87
CA VAL A 166 -0.20 6.54 -5.05
C VAL A 166 0.51 5.33 -5.65
N LEU A 167 0.32 4.16 -5.03
CA LEU A 167 0.76 2.87 -5.54
C LEU A 167 -0.45 1.98 -5.76
N PHE A 168 -0.57 1.38 -6.95
CA PHE A 168 -1.64 0.44 -7.25
C PHE A 168 -1.11 -0.79 -7.98
N ALA A 169 -1.24 -1.96 -7.35
CA ALA A 169 -0.96 -3.24 -7.98
C ALA A 169 -2.26 -4.06 -8.14
N SER A 170 -2.53 -4.55 -9.35
CA SER A 170 -3.70 -5.41 -9.61
C SER A 170 -3.38 -6.55 -10.57
N GLY A 171 -3.93 -7.72 -10.29
CA GLY A 171 -3.80 -8.91 -11.11
C GLY A 171 -2.67 -9.82 -10.65
N LYS A 172 -2.90 -11.13 -10.78
CA LYS A 172 -1.96 -12.17 -10.38
C LYS A 172 -0.59 -11.96 -11.02
N GLY A 173 0.45 -11.97 -10.19
CA GLY A 173 1.84 -11.82 -10.61
C GLY A 173 2.29 -10.36 -10.79
N SER A 174 1.39 -9.38 -10.66
CA SER A 174 1.79 -7.98 -10.59
C SER A 174 2.44 -7.68 -9.24
N SER A 175 3.55 -6.95 -9.25
CA SER A 175 4.25 -6.57 -8.02
C SER A 175 4.80 -5.15 -8.04
N ILE A 176 4.79 -4.50 -6.87
CA ILE A 176 5.51 -3.26 -6.62
C ILE A 176 6.39 -3.47 -5.38
N GLN A 177 7.70 -3.27 -5.53
CA GLN A 177 8.66 -3.16 -4.43
C GLN A 177 9.00 -1.68 -4.28
N ALA A 178 8.70 -1.09 -3.12
CA ALA A 178 8.90 0.32 -2.85
C ALA A 178 9.73 0.53 -1.58
N SER A 179 10.79 1.33 -1.67
CA SER A 179 11.69 1.55 -0.53
C SER A 179 12.15 2.99 -0.38
N ASP A 180 12.34 3.46 0.86
CA ASP A 180 12.91 4.79 1.15
C ASP A 180 12.10 5.94 0.53
N LEU A 181 10.77 5.86 0.64
CA LEU A 181 9.84 6.78 -0.02
C LEU A 181 8.92 7.51 0.96
N THR A 182 8.53 8.72 0.58
CA THR A 182 7.34 9.38 1.11
C THR A 182 6.19 9.31 0.11
N LEU A 183 5.09 8.69 0.51
CA LEU A 183 3.86 8.58 -0.29
C LEU A 183 2.79 9.51 0.27
N THR A 184 2.28 10.42 -0.55
CA THR A 184 1.25 11.38 -0.14
C THR A 184 0.02 11.28 -1.03
N ALA A 185 -1.12 10.90 -0.45
CA ALA A 185 -2.42 10.88 -1.10
C ALA A 185 -3.31 12.01 -0.56
N THR A 186 -3.55 13.02 -1.39
CA THR A 186 -4.41 14.16 -1.03
C THR A 186 -5.78 14.03 -1.67
N SER A 187 -6.81 13.89 -0.85
CA SER A 187 -8.20 13.82 -1.30
C SER A 187 -9.15 14.40 -0.26
N THR A 188 -10.27 14.97 -0.71
CA THR A 188 -11.42 15.33 0.13
C THR A 188 -12.48 14.23 0.17
N GLY A 189 -12.35 13.20 -0.66
CA GLY A 189 -13.24 12.05 -0.71
C GLY A 189 -12.50 10.73 -0.55
N SER A 190 -12.82 9.76 -1.40
CA SER A 190 -12.27 8.40 -1.30
C SER A 190 -10.91 8.32 -1.94
N VAL A 191 -9.88 7.88 -1.22
CA VAL A 191 -8.58 7.47 -1.78
C VAL A 191 -7.95 6.43 -0.86
N ASN A 192 -7.13 5.54 -1.44
CA ASN A 192 -6.12 4.79 -0.71
C ASN A 192 -4.75 5.23 -1.21
N ALA A 193 -3.80 5.52 -0.33
CA ALA A 193 -2.45 5.81 -0.80
C ALA A 193 -1.82 4.57 -1.44
N VAL A 194 -2.02 3.40 -0.85
CA VAL A 194 -1.55 2.12 -1.39
C VAL A 194 -2.72 1.18 -1.58
N ARG A 195 -2.83 0.58 -2.76
CA ARG A 195 -3.87 -0.42 -3.07
C ARG A 195 -3.29 -1.67 -3.73
N VAL A 196 -3.64 -2.83 -3.20
CA VAL A 196 -3.30 -4.15 -3.73
C VAL A 196 -4.60 -4.89 -4.04
N ALA A 197 -4.74 -5.41 -5.25
CA ALA A 197 -5.96 -6.10 -5.69
C ALA A 197 -5.69 -7.34 -6.55
N ASP A 198 -6.68 -8.22 -6.65
CA ASP A 198 -6.77 -9.29 -7.65
C ASP A 198 -5.57 -10.24 -7.71
N GLY A 199 -4.97 -10.57 -6.56
CA GLY A 199 -3.85 -11.51 -6.47
C GLY A 199 -2.47 -10.87 -6.67
N ALA A 200 -2.38 -9.54 -6.62
CA ALA A 200 -1.13 -8.81 -6.70
C ALA A 200 -0.39 -8.77 -5.35
N ALA A 201 0.87 -8.32 -5.37
CA ALA A 201 1.67 -8.13 -4.17
C ALA A 201 2.30 -6.73 -4.13
N ILE A 202 2.38 -6.12 -2.95
CA ILE A 202 3.21 -4.93 -2.71
C ILE A 202 4.13 -5.21 -1.53
N GLU A 203 5.40 -4.82 -1.66
CA GLU A 203 6.37 -4.79 -0.58
C GLU A 203 6.84 -3.35 -0.34
N LEU A 204 6.77 -2.92 0.92
CA LEU A 204 7.16 -1.59 1.37
C LEU A 204 8.29 -1.71 2.40
N GLN A 205 9.37 -0.97 2.20
CA GLN A 205 10.50 -0.94 3.14
C GLN A 205 10.92 0.51 3.46
N ARG A 206 10.89 0.93 4.73
CA ARG A 206 11.26 2.31 5.13
C ARG A 206 10.44 3.37 4.38
N VAL A 207 9.11 3.22 4.41
CA VAL A 207 8.17 4.09 3.69
C VAL A 207 7.32 4.89 4.67
N SER A 208 7.17 6.19 4.44
CA SER A 208 6.20 7.03 5.14
C SER A 208 4.96 7.24 4.25
N ILE A 209 3.77 6.95 4.77
CA ILE A 209 2.48 7.09 4.08
C ILE A 209 1.64 8.17 4.76
N GLN A 210 1.24 9.18 4.00
CA GLN A 210 0.33 10.24 4.44
C GLN A 210 -0.93 10.22 3.57
N SER A 211 -2.09 9.99 4.19
CA SER A 211 -3.38 9.99 3.49
C SER A 211 -4.37 10.93 4.16
N SER A 212 -4.98 11.83 3.37
CA SER A 212 -6.08 12.68 3.82
C SER A 212 -7.47 12.16 3.46
N GLY A 213 -7.56 10.99 2.80
CA GLY A 213 -8.80 10.39 2.31
C GLY A 213 -9.74 9.88 3.40
N LEU A 214 -10.99 9.59 2.98
CA LEU A 214 -12.10 9.17 3.85
C LEU A 214 -12.30 7.64 3.95
N VAL A 215 -11.57 6.83 3.17
CA VAL A 215 -11.78 5.36 3.13
C VAL A 215 -10.71 4.61 3.93
N GLY A 216 -9.44 4.72 3.55
CA GLY A 216 -8.30 4.17 4.28
C GLY A 216 -6.98 4.66 3.71
N ALA A 217 -5.88 4.61 4.47
CA ALA A 217 -4.56 4.89 3.90
C ALA A 217 -4.09 3.75 2.99
N VAL A 218 -4.40 2.50 3.36
CA VAL A 218 -3.99 1.31 2.61
C VAL A 218 -5.16 0.33 2.46
N ALA A 219 -5.29 -0.26 1.27
CA ALA A 219 -6.26 -1.32 0.98
C ALA A 219 -5.58 -2.54 0.35
N VAL A 220 -5.80 -3.72 0.95
CA VAL A 220 -5.34 -5.02 0.43
C VAL A 220 -6.58 -5.87 0.20
N GLU A 221 -6.92 -6.13 -1.06
CA GLU A 221 -8.25 -6.61 -1.45
C GLU A 221 -8.15 -7.87 -2.31
N GLY A 222 -8.87 -8.91 -1.93
CA GLY A 222 -9.04 -10.12 -2.73
C GLY A 222 -8.08 -11.25 -2.40
N VAL A 223 -8.55 -12.46 -2.70
CA VAL A 223 -7.83 -13.70 -2.42
C VAL A 223 -6.52 -13.72 -3.20
N GLY A 224 -5.43 -14.01 -2.49
CA GLY A 224 -4.08 -14.02 -3.05
C GLY A 224 -3.40 -12.65 -3.09
N SER A 225 -4.12 -11.57 -2.80
CA SER A 225 -3.50 -10.25 -2.65
C SER A 225 -2.72 -10.18 -1.35
N SER A 226 -1.55 -9.54 -1.37
CA SER A 226 -0.70 -9.44 -0.18
C SER A 226 0.06 -8.12 -0.07
N LEU A 227 0.26 -7.68 1.16
CA LEU A 227 1.13 -6.55 1.51
C LEU A 227 2.14 -6.98 2.57
N SER A 228 3.43 -6.76 2.30
CA SER A 228 4.51 -6.80 3.28
C SER A 228 4.99 -5.38 3.54
N ALA A 229 5.00 -4.95 4.80
CA ALA A 229 5.42 -3.60 5.20
C ALA A 229 6.41 -3.70 6.36
N ASP A 230 7.61 -3.16 6.15
CA ASP A 230 8.72 -3.17 7.11
C ASP A 230 9.30 -1.78 7.32
N GLY A 231 9.29 -1.29 8.55
CA GLY A 231 9.76 0.08 8.82
C GLY A 231 8.82 1.12 8.20
N VAL A 232 7.51 0.86 8.18
CA VAL A 232 6.53 1.74 7.53
C VAL A 232 5.77 2.56 8.56
N ASP A 233 5.72 3.88 8.35
CA ASP A 233 4.94 4.81 9.16
C ASP A 233 3.71 5.28 8.40
N ILE A 234 2.51 5.11 8.97
CA ILE A 234 1.24 5.43 8.31
C ILE A 234 0.49 6.49 9.11
N THR A 235 0.14 7.59 8.47
CA THR A 235 -0.77 8.61 8.98
C THR A 235 -2.03 8.67 8.13
N ALA A 236 -3.15 8.17 8.67
CA ALA A 236 -4.48 8.24 8.08
C ALA A 236 -5.31 9.35 8.76
N LYS A 237 -5.29 10.55 8.20
CA LYS A 237 -5.84 11.76 8.86
C LYS A 237 -7.35 11.72 9.08
N ASN A 238 -8.09 11.10 8.17
CA ASN A 238 -9.56 11.13 8.17
C ASN A 238 -10.21 9.74 8.03
N SER A 239 -9.43 8.67 8.08
CA SER A 239 -9.88 7.31 7.75
C SER A 239 -9.18 6.26 8.61
N ARG A 240 -9.42 4.98 8.30
CA ARG A 240 -8.66 3.86 8.87
C ARG A 240 -7.22 3.82 8.33
N GLY A 241 -6.32 3.17 9.04
CA GLY A 241 -4.96 2.89 8.56
C GLY A 241 -4.98 1.90 7.41
N ILE A 242 -5.11 0.61 7.71
CA ILE A 242 -5.04 -0.49 6.74
C ILE A 242 -6.36 -1.27 6.72
N GLY A 243 -6.95 -1.46 5.54
CA GLY A 243 -8.04 -2.41 5.31
C GLY A 243 -7.55 -3.66 4.59
N VAL A 244 -7.88 -4.85 5.11
CA VAL A 244 -7.50 -6.15 4.55
C VAL A 244 -8.77 -6.97 4.30
N THR A 245 -9.15 -7.15 3.04
CA THR A 245 -10.40 -7.81 2.64
C THR A 245 -10.10 -9.14 1.96
N SER A 246 -10.28 -10.26 2.66
CA SER A 246 -9.93 -11.62 2.16
C SER A 246 -8.51 -11.73 1.57
N ALA A 247 -7.57 -10.96 2.14
CA ALA A 247 -6.19 -10.82 1.71
C ALA A 247 -5.23 -11.02 2.90
N ALA A 248 -3.92 -10.91 2.65
CA ALA A 248 -2.90 -11.08 3.68
C ALA A 248 -2.08 -9.80 3.93
N LEU A 249 -1.84 -9.49 5.20
CA LEU A 249 -0.97 -8.40 5.65
C LEU A 249 0.16 -8.97 6.52
N THR A 250 1.39 -8.52 6.26
CA THR A 250 2.52 -8.60 7.19
C THR A 250 2.99 -7.17 7.48
N PHE A 251 2.98 -6.75 8.75
CA PHE A 251 3.38 -5.41 9.17
C PHE A 251 4.38 -5.50 10.32
N ARG A 252 5.58 -4.94 10.14
CA ARG A 252 6.67 -5.04 11.12
C ARG A 252 7.45 -3.75 11.24
N ASN A 253 7.99 -3.51 12.44
CA ASN A 253 8.89 -2.39 12.74
C ASN A 253 8.29 -1.00 12.39
N GLY A 254 6.96 -0.87 12.41
CA GLY A 254 6.28 0.30 11.86
C GLY A 254 5.32 0.96 12.84
N SER A 255 4.72 2.06 12.40
CA SER A 255 3.68 2.77 13.15
C SER A 255 2.43 3.04 12.30
N ILE A 256 1.27 3.00 12.94
CA ILE A 256 -0.01 3.39 12.34
C ILE A 256 -0.65 4.42 13.26
N THR A 257 -0.91 5.63 12.76
CA THR A 257 -1.77 6.61 13.40
C THR A 257 -2.99 6.85 12.50
N ALA A 258 -4.16 6.44 12.98
CA ALA A 258 -5.41 6.54 12.23
C ALA A 258 -6.47 7.30 13.01
N LYS A 259 -7.25 8.12 12.31
CA LYS A 259 -8.46 8.71 12.90
C LYS A 259 -9.47 7.60 13.22
N GLY A 260 -9.73 6.72 12.25
CA GLY A 260 -10.57 5.54 12.42
C GLY A 260 -9.77 4.33 12.92
N ASP A 261 -10.15 3.14 12.45
CA ASP A 261 -9.48 1.90 12.84
C ASP A 261 -8.00 1.89 12.44
N GLY A 262 -7.13 1.27 13.24
CA GLY A 262 -5.75 1.03 12.85
C GLY A 262 -5.68 0.02 11.71
N ILE A 263 -6.17 -1.20 11.96
CA ILE A 263 -6.27 -2.28 10.98
C ILE A 263 -7.71 -2.83 10.98
N THR A 264 -8.30 -3.01 9.80
CA THR A 264 -9.59 -3.68 9.63
C THR A 264 -9.42 -4.95 8.80
N LEU A 265 -9.85 -6.09 9.35
CA LEU A 265 -9.90 -7.38 8.66
C LEU A 265 -11.36 -7.69 8.30
N SER A 266 -11.64 -7.80 7.01
CA SER A 266 -12.98 -8.05 6.47
C SER A 266 -12.95 -9.17 5.44
N SER A 267 -14.12 -9.55 4.92
CA SER A 267 -14.25 -10.63 3.93
C SER A 267 -15.02 -10.18 2.70
N LEU A 268 -14.64 -10.73 1.55
CA LEU A 268 -15.53 -10.84 0.40
C LEU A 268 -16.64 -11.88 0.67
N TYR A 269 -17.73 -11.78 -0.09
CA TYR A 269 -18.84 -12.71 0.02
C TYR A 269 -18.38 -14.16 -0.16
N GLN A 270 -18.74 -15.03 0.79
CA GLN A 270 -18.38 -16.46 0.82
C GLN A 270 -16.86 -16.74 0.76
N LYS A 271 -16.01 -15.78 1.14
CA LYS A 271 -14.57 -15.96 1.30
C LYS A 271 -14.16 -15.81 2.77
N PRO A 272 -13.09 -16.47 3.22
CA PRO A 272 -12.51 -16.20 4.54
C PRO A 272 -12.15 -14.73 4.70
N GLY A 273 -12.21 -14.23 5.94
CA GLY A 273 -11.73 -12.90 6.29
C GLY A 273 -10.23 -12.71 6.04
N GLY A 274 -9.82 -11.44 6.01
CA GLY A 274 -8.41 -11.09 5.90
C GLY A 274 -7.58 -11.59 7.08
N THR A 275 -6.28 -11.76 6.84
CA THR A 275 -5.31 -12.16 7.85
C THR A 275 -4.24 -11.10 8.04
N ALA A 276 -3.77 -10.94 9.28
CA ALA A 276 -2.66 -10.03 9.60
C ALA A 276 -1.65 -10.70 10.51
N VAL A 277 -0.37 -10.51 10.20
CA VAL A 277 0.75 -10.78 11.10
C VAL A 277 1.40 -9.43 11.40
N VAL A 278 1.42 -9.04 12.67
CA VAL A 278 1.92 -7.74 13.11
C VAL A 278 2.97 -7.94 14.18
N SER A 279 4.14 -7.30 14.03
CA SER A 279 5.16 -7.39 15.08
C SER A 279 5.97 -6.12 15.26
N HIS A 280 6.51 -5.90 16.47
CA HIS A 280 7.44 -4.79 16.76
C HIS A 280 6.87 -3.43 16.31
N SER A 281 5.58 -3.19 16.55
CA SER A 281 4.85 -2.09 15.90
C SER A 281 3.93 -1.35 16.87
N GLN A 282 3.63 -0.10 16.53
CA GLN A 282 2.74 0.77 17.30
C GLN A 282 1.48 1.11 16.49
N ILE A 283 0.31 0.97 17.08
CA ILE A 283 -0.98 1.29 16.46
C ILE A 283 -1.71 2.27 17.38
N THR A 284 -2.02 3.46 16.87
CA THR A 284 -2.85 4.46 17.54
C THR A 284 -4.12 4.71 16.73
N SER A 285 -5.27 4.45 17.34
CA SER A 285 -6.60 4.80 16.79
C SER A 285 -7.23 5.92 17.62
N GLN A 286 -7.69 6.98 16.97
CA GLN A 286 -8.23 8.16 17.67
C GLN A 286 -9.72 8.09 18.01
N SER A 287 -10.51 7.42 17.16
CA SER A 287 -11.96 7.29 17.34
C SER A 287 -12.52 5.98 16.80
N GLY A 288 -11.68 4.95 16.63
CA GLY A 288 -12.07 3.64 16.13
C GLY A 288 -11.43 2.52 16.95
N TYR A 289 -11.17 1.39 16.29
CA TYR A 289 -10.54 0.24 16.91
C TYR A 289 -9.05 0.16 16.60
N GLY A 290 -8.25 -0.39 17.50
CA GLY A 290 -6.86 -0.73 17.18
C GLY A 290 -6.83 -1.74 16.03
N ILE A 291 -7.45 -2.89 16.25
CA ILE A 291 -7.67 -3.93 15.25
C ILE A 291 -9.13 -4.37 15.25
N ASN A 292 -9.76 -4.27 14.08
CA ASN A 292 -11.14 -4.64 13.84
C ASN A 292 -11.21 -5.96 13.06
N VAL A 293 -11.56 -7.05 13.73
CA VAL A 293 -11.60 -8.42 13.17
C VAL A 293 -13.03 -8.76 12.74
N ASN A 294 -13.52 -8.04 11.73
CA ASN A 294 -14.93 -7.98 11.32
C ASN A 294 -15.34 -8.98 10.23
N ALA A 295 -14.87 -10.22 10.30
CA ALA A 295 -15.28 -11.22 9.32
C ALA A 295 -15.14 -12.65 9.84
N LYS A 296 -15.98 -13.54 9.29
CA LYS A 296 -15.85 -14.98 9.54
C LYS A 296 -14.45 -15.44 9.13
N GLN A 297 -13.78 -16.19 10.01
CA GLN A 297 -12.42 -16.71 9.77
C GLN A 297 -11.33 -15.63 9.56
N ALA A 298 -11.59 -14.36 9.89
CA ALA A 298 -10.52 -13.38 9.98
C ALA A 298 -9.59 -13.72 11.16
N SER A 299 -8.29 -13.46 10.99
CA SER A 299 -7.33 -13.73 12.05
C SER A 299 -6.17 -12.75 12.13
N ALA A 300 -5.64 -12.55 13.33
CA ALA A 300 -4.47 -11.72 13.58
C ALA A 300 -3.49 -12.40 14.54
N ASP A 301 -2.21 -12.42 14.18
CA ASP A 301 -1.09 -12.80 15.06
C ASP A 301 -0.30 -11.54 15.41
N LEU A 302 -0.18 -11.21 16.70
CA LEU A 302 0.47 -10.00 17.21
C LEU A 302 1.63 -10.38 18.14
N ASP A 303 2.83 -9.87 17.86
CA ASP A 303 4.03 -10.12 18.69
C ASP A 303 4.79 -8.81 18.97
N ASN A 304 4.94 -8.44 20.24
CA ASN A 304 5.56 -7.17 20.64
C ASN A 304 4.91 -5.95 19.95
N VAL A 305 3.58 -5.86 20.07
CA VAL A 305 2.78 -4.78 19.50
C VAL A 305 2.22 -3.89 20.61
N GLN A 306 2.28 -2.58 20.41
CA GLN A 306 1.60 -1.62 21.25
C GLN A 306 0.36 -1.08 20.55
N ILE A 307 -0.82 -1.28 21.13
CA ILE A 307 -2.08 -0.73 20.63
C ILE A 307 -2.57 0.31 21.63
N THR A 308 -2.80 1.54 21.17
CA THR A 308 -3.44 2.61 21.93
C THR A 308 -4.71 3.05 21.21
N THR A 309 -5.85 2.99 21.91
CA THR A 309 -7.10 3.55 21.39
C THR A 309 -7.58 4.68 22.27
N LEU A 310 -8.05 5.73 21.61
CA LEU A 310 -8.56 6.93 22.23
C LEU A 310 -10.05 7.09 21.88
N GLY A 311 -10.74 7.89 22.68
CA GLY A 311 -12.14 8.22 22.46
C GLY A 311 -13.10 7.23 23.10
N ASN A 312 -14.34 7.68 23.27
CA ASN A 312 -15.40 6.85 23.82
C ASN A 312 -15.70 5.68 22.87
N TYR A 313 -15.98 4.51 23.44
CA TYR A 313 -16.25 3.27 22.70
C TYR A 313 -15.09 2.78 21.81
N GLY A 314 -13.87 3.31 21.99
CA GLY A 314 -12.68 2.84 21.26
C GLY A 314 -12.11 1.55 21.87
N LEU A 315 -12.09 0.47 21.09
CA LEU A 315 -11.58 -0.84 21.54
C LEU A 315 -10.19 -1.13 20.98
N ALA A 316 -9.31 -1.73 21.76
CA ALA A 316 -8.03 -2.23 21.23
C ALA A 316 -8.29 -3.28 20.16
N ILE A 317 -9.16 -4.26 20.45
CA ILE A 317 -9.48 -5.35 19.53
C ILE A 317 -10.99 -5.64 19.56
N TRP A 318 -11.64 -5.60 18.39
CA TRP A 318 -13.06 -5.95 18.24
C TRP A 318 -13.21 -7.23 17.39
N MET A 319 -13.90 -8.24 17.92
CA MET A 319 -14.06 -9.57 17.31
C MET A 319 -15.55 -9.97 17.21
N PRO A 320 -16.33 -9.33 16.33
CA PRO A 320 -17.75 -9.65 16.15
C PRO A 320 -17.98 -10.93 15.33
N GLY A 321 -17.03 -11.30 14.47
CA GLY A 321 -17.17 -12.40 13.53
C GLY A 321 -17.05 -13.78 14.18
N SER A 322 -17.75 -14.77 13.62
CA SER A 322 -17.64 -16.17 14.04
C SER A 322 -16.35 -16.83 13.53
N ASN A 323 -15.80 -17.76 14.30
CA ASN A 323 -14.53 -18.45 13.99
C ASN A 323 -13.37 -17.48 13.75
N THR A 324 -13.40 -16.31 14.39
CA THR A 324 -12.26 -15.39 14.39
C THR A 324 -11.21 -15.88 15.38
N ARG A 325 -9.94 -15.57 15.09
CA ARG A 325 -8.79 -15.93 15.94
C ARG A 325 -7.89 -14.72 16.10
N VAL A 326 -7.54 -14.38 17.34
CA VAL A 326 -6.48 -13.39 17.60
C VAL A 326 -5.54 -13.97 18.62
N ASP A 327 -4.25 -14.06 18.28
CA ASP A 327 -3.21 -14.50 19.18
C ASP A 327 -2.23 -13.36 19.41
N VAL A 328 -1.96 -13.07 20.68
CA VAL A 328 -1.18 -11.93 21.12
C VAL A 328 -0.06 -12.40 22.02
N LYS A 329 1.15 -11.92 21.77
CA LYS A 329 2.33 -12.24 22.56
C LYS A 329 3.10 -10.97 22.94
N ASP A 330 3.52 -10.89 24.19
CA ASP A 330 4.43 -9.85 24.71
C ASP A 330 4.01 -8.42 24.31
N SER A 331 2.71 -8.15 24.30
CA SER A 331 2.13 -6.93 23.72
C SER A 331 1.41 -6.07 24.76
N ILE A 332 1.23 -4.79 24.44
CA ILE A 332 0.61 -3.80 25.32
C ILE A 332 -0.67 -3.28 24.65
N LEU A 333 -1.81 -3.46 25.32
CA LEU A 333 -3.11 -2.96 24.86
C LEU A 333 -3.61 -1.88 25.82
N GLN A 334 -3.77 -0.66 25.34
CA GLN A 334 -4.25 0.47 26.13
C GLN A 334 -5.47 1.12 25.49
N THR A 335 -6.53 1.30 26.27
CA THR A 335 -7.74 2.02 25.84
C THR A 335 -8.06 3.19 26.77
N ARG A 336 -8.51 4.30 26.19
CA ARG A 336 -8.84 5.54 26.91
C ARG A 336 -10.14 6.16 26.41
N GLY A 337 -11.14 6.23 27.27
CA GLY A 337 -12.46 6.81 26.99
C GLY A 337 -13.57 6.12 27.77
N GLN A 338 -14.79 6.67 27.72
CA GLN A 338 -15.95 6.01 28.30
C GLN A 338 -16.33 4.77 27.48
N SER A 339 -16.66 3.66 28.16
CA SER A 339 -17.02 2.38 27.52
C SER A 339 -15.94 1.86 26.56
N ALA A 340 -14.67 2.22 26.78
CA ALA A 340 -13.53 1.87 25.94
C ALA A 340 -13.00 0.49 26.36
N VAL A 341 -13.76 -0.56 26.02
CA VAL A 341 -13.38 -1.94 26.34
C VAL A 341 -12.06 -2.29 25.64
N ALA A 342 -11.13 -3.01 26.27
CA ALA A 342 -9.91 -3.40 25.56
C ALA A 342 -10.20 -4.45 24.47
N ILE A 343 -10.80 -5.58 24.83
CA ILE A 343 -11.15 -6.64 23.89
C ILE A 343 -12.62 -7.01 24.03
N ASP A 344 -13.37 -6.88 22.93
CA ASP A 344 -14.74 -7.36 22.82
C ASP A 344 -14.79 -8.55 21.85
N ASN A 345 -15.07 -9.73 22.40
CA ASN A 345 -15.18 -10.98 21.67
C ASN A 345 -16.62 -11.50 21.70
N ARG A 346 -17.21 -11.68 20.50
CA ARG A 346 -18.59 -12.14 20.31
C ARG A 346 -18.71 -13.51 19.65
N GLY A 347 -17.61 -14.10 19.17
CA GLY A 347 -17.69 -15.36 18.42
C GLY A 347 -16.37 -15.98 17.97
N GLY A 348 -15.26 -15.56 18.58
CA GLY A 348 -13.93 -16.04 18.26
C GLY A 348 -13.16 -16.57 19.46
N VAL A 349 -11.91 -16.88 19.18
CA VAL A 349 -10.91 -17.26 20.19
C VAL A 349 -9.87 -16.16 20.27
N PHE A 350 -9.75 -15.56 21.46
CA PHE A 350 -8.67 -14.64 21.79
C PHE A 350 -7.68 -15.35 22.71
N THR A 351 -6.41 -15.36 22.33
CA THR A 351 -5.32 -15.87 23.16
C THR A 351 -4.34 -14.74 23.42
N MET A 352 -3.89 -14.59 24.67
CA MET A 352 -2.80 -13.67 24.99
C MET A 352 -1.82 -14.28 25.99
N ASP A 353 -0.55 -14.20 25.66
CA ASP A 353 0.56 -14.66 26.49
C ASP A 353 1.59 -13.54 26.70
N GLY A 354 1.74 -13.08 27.93
CA GLY A 354 2.66 -11.99 28.26
C GLY A 354 2.13 -10.60 27.91
N GLY A 355 2.72 -9.57 28.53
CA GLY A 355 2.38 -8.17 28.30
C GLY A 355 1.32 -7.61 29.24
N SER A 356 0.58 -6.59 28.80
CA SER A 356 -0.40 -5.90 29.64
C SER A 356 -1.63 -5.39 28.89
N ILE A 357 -2.74 -5.29 29.62
CA ILE A 357 -3.99 -4.69 29.19
C ILE A 357 -4.36 -3.60 30.20
N SER A 358 -4.51 -2.37 29.73
CA SER A 358 -4.93 -1.24 30.57
C SER A 358 -6.14 -0.52 29.97
N THR A 359 -7.15 -0.28 30.78
CA THR A 359 -8.32 0.53 30.40
C THR A 359 -8.49 1.72 31.34
N LEU A 360 -8.77 2.89 30.75
CA LEU A 360 -8.99 4.13 31.49
C LEU A 360 -10.28 4.81 31.03
N GLY A 361 -11.30 4.75 31.89
CA GLY A 361 -12.59 5.42 31.72
C GLY A 361 -13.73 4.60 32.29
N ASP A 362 -14.88 5.23 32.55
CA ASP A 362 -16.05 4.56 33.12
C ASP A 362 -16.60 3.47 32.19
N ASN A 363 -17.03 2.35 32.76
CA ASN A 363 -17.54 1.16 32.05
C ASN A 363 -16.54 0.56 31.02
N SER A 364 -15.24 0.75 31.23
CA SER A 364 -14.19 0.28 30.32
C SER A 364 -13.61 -1.04 30.82
N HIS A 365 -14.22 -2.15 30.40
CA HIS A 365 -13.76 -3.49 30.76
C HIS A 365 -12.48 -3.89 30.02
N ALA A 366 -11.62 -4.73 30.60
CA ALA A 366 -10.49 -5.27 29.83
C ALA A 366 -10.93 -6.39 28.89
N LEU A 367 -11.51 -7.48 29.42
CA LEU A 367 -11.97 -8.62 28.63
C LEU A 367 -13.50 -8.70 28.65
N TYR A 368 -14.12 -8.68 27.48
CA TYR A 368 -15.57 -8.82 27.33
C TYR A 368 -15.94 -9.99 26.41
N ALA A 369 -16.56 -11.02 26.98
CA ALA A 369 -17.01 -12.22 26.26
C ALA A 369 -18.55 -12.27 26.22
N SER A 370 -19.14 -12.16 25.03
CA SER A 370 -20.62 -12.15 24.91
C SER A 370 -21.09 -12.68 23.55
N PRO A 371 -21.44 -13.98 23.44
CA PRO A 371 -21.89 -14.58 22.19
C PRO A 371 -23.36 -14.22 21.88
N ASP A 372 -23.61 -12.94 21.61
CA ASP A 372 -24.96 -12.36 21.44
C ASP A 372 -25.61 -12.75 20.09
N THR A 373 -24.89 -13.49 19.24
CA THR A 373 -25.38 -13.93 17.93
C THR A 373 -25.84 -15.38 17.96
N THR A 374 -27.03 -15.62 17.43
CA THR A 374 -27.56 -16.97 17.21
C THR A 374 -26.61 -17.73 16.28
N ASN A 375 -26.11 -18.89 16.73
CA ASN A 375 -25.06 -19.71 16.09
C ASN A 375 -23.60 -19.24 16.29
N SER A 376 -23.33 -18.34 17.24
CA SER A 376 -21.95 -18.12 17.69
C SER A 376 -21.38 -19.42 18.29
N PRO A 377 -20.16 -19.86 17.90
CA PRO A 377 -19.48 -20.99 18.55
C PRO A 377 -19.07 -20.68 20.00
N GLY A 378 -19.35 -19.47 20.49
CA GLY A 378 -18.94 -18.94 21.79
C GLY A 378 -17.85 -17.88 21.66
N ALA A 379 -17.70 -17.08 22.71
CA ALA A 379 -16.58 -16.16 22.88
C ALA A 379 -15.62 -16.75 23.92
N VAL A 380 -14.38 -17.00 23.51
CA VAL A 380 -13.35 -17.66 24.35
C VAL A 380 -12.15 -16.75 24.55
N PHE A 381 -11.70 -16.63 25.80
CA PHE A 381 -10.44 -16.00 26.18
C PHE A 381 -9.50 -17.02 26.84
N ASN A 382 -8.29 -17.13 26.31
CA ASN A 382 -7.17 -17.86 26.88
C ASN A 382 -6.04 -16.87 27.22
N VAL A 383 -6.02 -16.35 28.43
CA VAL A 383 -5.07 -15.31 28.85
C VAL A 383 -4.13 -15.88 29.90
N SER A 384 -2.82 -15.65 29.76
CA SER A 384 -1.84 -16.08 30.75
C SER A 384 -0.65 -15.11 30.83
N ARG A 385 -0.10 -14.90 32.03
CA ARG A 385 1.05 -13.99 32.25
C ARG A 385 0.80 -12.54 31.81
N VAL A 386 -0.46 -12.08 31.86
CA VAL A 386 -0.85 -10.72 31.49
C VAL A 386 -1.21 -9.90 32.73
N LEU A 387 -0.66 -8.69 32.83
CA LEU A 387 -1.13 -7.69 33.80
C LEU A 387 -2.40 -7.02 33.27
N ILE A 388 -3.49 -7.07 34.04
CA ILE A 388 -4.76 -6.41 33.69
C ILE A 388 -5.05 -5.31 34.71
N GLU A 389 -5.16 -4.07 34.23
CA GLU A 389 -5.52 -2.90 35.03
C GLU A 389 -6.71 -2.19 34.41
N THR A 390 -7.79 -2.03 35.18
CA THR A 390 -8.97 -1.27 34.74
C THR A 390 -9.26 -0.15 35.72
N SER A 391 -9.38 1.08 35.22
CA SER A 391 -9.65 2.26 36.02
C SER A 391 -10.89 2.99 35.51
N GLY A 392 -11.83 3.30 36.41
CA GLY A 392 -13.10 3.94 36.10
C GLY A 392 -14.29 3.29 36.81
N ARG A 393 -15.38 4.03 36.99
CA ARG A 393 -16.60 3.52 37.63
C ARG A 393 -17.21 2.41 36.77
N GLY A 394 -17.52 1.27 37.36
CA GLY A 394 -18.17 0.15 36.68
C GLY A 394 -17.26 -0.65 35.75
N SER A 395 -15.97 -0.32 35.68
CA SER A 395 -14.97 -1.08 34.92
C SER A 395 -14.65 -2.40 35.63
N VAL A 396 -14.42 -3.46 34.85
CA VAL A 396 -14.17 -4.82 35.35
C VAL A 396 -13.05 -5.45 34.52
N GLY A 397 -12.15 -6.19 35.17
CA GLY A 397 -11.05 -6.88 34.48
C GLY A 397 -11.54 -7.91 33.45
N ALA A 398 -12.44 -8.80 33.85
CA ALA A 398 -13.04 -9.77 32.93
C ALA A 398 -14.55 -9.90 33.17
N LEU A 399 -15.32 -9.81 32.09
CA LEU A 399 -16.77 -9.94 32.10
C LEU A 399 -17.22 -10.96 31.04
N ALA A 400 -17.82 -12.04 31.50
CA ALA A 400 -18.42 -13.06 30.64
C ALA A 400 -19.94 -13.05 30.79
N ARG A 401 -20.66 -13.09 29.67
CA ARG A 401 -22.13 -13.15 29.61
C ARG A 401 -22.58 -14.24 28.65
N MET A 402 -23.79 -14.75 28.84
CA MET A 402 -24.51 -15.63 27.90
C MET A 402 -23.69 -16.85 27.40
N GLY A 403 -22.93 -17.49 28.30
CA GLY A 403 -22.14 -18.68 27.96
C GLY A 403 -20.74 -18.39 27.41
N GLY A 404 -20.32 -17.12 27.35
CA GLY A 404 -18.92 -16.74 27.14
C GLY A 404 -18.00 -17.37 28.18
N ARG A 405 -16.78 -17.72 27.79
CA ARG A 405 -15.77 -18.35 28.64
C ARG A 405 -14.53 -17.49 28.70
N ALA A 406 -14.10 -17.16 29.91
CA ALA A 406 -12.80 -16.52 30.15
C ALA A 406 -12.01 -17.38 31.14
N SER A 407 -10.84 -17.85 30.72
CA SER A 407 -9.78 -18.34 31.61
C SER A 407 -8.64 -17.34 31.57
N ALA A 408 -8.33 -16.76 32.73
CA ALA A 408 -7.29 -15.76 32.92
C ALA A 408 -6.39 -16.14 34.10
#